data_AF-A0AB36M548-F1
#
_entry.id   AF-A0AB36M548-F1
#
_cell.length_a   1.000
_cell.length_b   1.000
_cell.length_c   1.000
_cell.angle_alpha   90.00
_cell.angle_beta   90.00
_cell.angle_gamma   90.00
#
_symmetry.space_group_name_H-M   'P 1'
#
loop_
_entity.id
_entity.type
_entity.pdbx_description
1 polymer ?
#
loop_
_entity_poly.entity_id
_entity_poly.type
_entity_poly.pdbx_seq_one_letter_code
_entity_poly.pdbx_strand_id
1 'polypeptide(L)'
;MVLHYRQEAQQRASHEKVQLLIQQQKKIIEAQRAALGKLPDIQLTEKTKKALAFTPERPTERVNDETSVFQCDGREYCSQMHSLEEARWFVRNCPNTKMDGDHDGELCENDSRWH
;
A
#
# COMPACT_ATOMS: atom_id res chain seq x y z
N MET A 1 -9.63 43.58 4.98
CA MET A 1 -8.67 43.65 6.12
C MET A 1 -9.21 42.92 7.36
N VAL A 2 -10.40 43.23 7.88
CA VAL A 2 -10.97 42.60 9.10
C VAL A 2 -11.21 41.08 8.98
N LEU A 3 -11.73 40.60 7.84
CA LEU A 3 -11.97 39.16 7.62
C LEU A 3 -10.67 38.36 7.55
N HIS A 4 -9.63 38.89 6.91
CA HIS A 4 -8.31 38.27 6.84
C HIS A 4 -7.68 38.17 8.24
N TYR A 5 -7.77 39.24 9.03
CA TYR A 5 -7.30 39.23 10.42
C TYR A 5 -8.02 38.17 11.27
N ARG A 6 -9.35 38.03 11.09
CA ARG A 6 -10.13 36.98 11.76
C ARG A 6 -9.69 35.58 11.32
N GLN A 7 -9.43 35.39 10.03
CA GLN A 7 -8.98 34.11 9.47
C GLN A 7 -7.57 33.76 9.95
N GLU A 8 -6.64 34.71 9.97
CA GLU A 8 -5.29 34.54 10.52
C GLU A 8 -5.33 34.22 12.02
N ALA A 9 -6.18 34.93 12.79
CA ALA A 9 -6.36 34.64 14.21
C ALA A 9 -6.93 33.23 14.43
N GLN A 10 -7.88 32.79 13.60
CA GLN A 10 -8.42 31.42 13.63
C GLN A 10 -7.36 30.38 13.24
N GLN A 11 -6.54 30.65 12.21
CA GLN A 11 -5.45 29.78 11.79
C GLN A 11 -4.38 29.65 12.88
N ARG A 12 -3.96 30.77 13.50
CA ARG A 12 -3.03 30.77 14.64
C ARG A 12 -3.58 29.99 15.82
N ALA A 13 -4.83 30.24 16.22
CA ALA A 13 -5.49 29.47 17.27
C ALA A 13 -5.60 27.97 16.93
N SER A 14 -5.78 27.63 15.66
CA SER A 14 -5.81 26.23 15.20
C SER A 14 -4.43 25.60 15.26
N HIS A 15 -3.39 26.32 14.83
CA HIS A 15 -2.00 25.87 14.93
C HIS A 15 -1.58 25.68 16.38
N GLU A 16 -1.92 26.60 17.28
CA GLU A 16 -1.63 26.48 18.72
C GLU A 16 -2.30 25.25 19.33
N LYS A 17 -3.57 24.99 18.98
CA LYS A 17 -4.27 23.76 19.41
C LYS A 17 -3.57 22.51 18.89
N VAL A 18 -3.16 22.50 17.61
CA VAL A 18 -2.42 21.37 17.03
C VAL A 18 -1.08 21.17 17.74
N GLN A 19 -0.32 22.24 18.01
CA GLN A 19 0.94 22.17 18.75
C GLN A 19 0.74 21.63 20.17
N LEU A 20 -0.33 22.06 20.85
CA LEU A 20 -0.70 21.56 22.17
C LEU A 20 -1.01 20.06 22.13
N LEU A 21 -1.80 19.61 21.15
CA LEU A 21 -2.12 18.19 20.98
C LEU A 21 -0.87 17.34 20.70
N ILE A 22 0.03 17.84 19.84
CA ILE A 22 1.32 17.18 19.57
C ILE A 22 2.15 17.08 20.87
N GLN A 23 2.22 18.15 21.65
CA GLN A 23 2.94 18.15 22.92
C GLN A 23 2.33 17.17 23.93
N GLN A 24 1.00 17.12 24.01
CA GLN A 24 0.28 16.18 24.86
C GLN A 24 0.53 14.72 24.42
N GLN A 25 0.48 14.44 23.12
CA GLN A 25 0.75 13.12 22.58
C GLN A 25 2.19 12.66 22.88
N LYS A 26 3.18 13.57 22.78
CA LYS A 26 4.57 13.28 23.15
C LYS A 26 4.69 12.83 24.61
N LYS A 27 4.04 13.54 25.54
CA LYS A 27 4.04 13.16 26.96
C LYS A 27 3.44 11.77 27.20
N ILE A 28 2.37 11.43 26.47
CA ILE A 28 1.76 10.09 26.53
C ILE A 28 2.75 9.02 26.06
N ILE A 29 3.41 9.25 24.91
CA ILE A 29 4.40 8.31 24.37
C ILE A 29 5.58 8.15 25.34
N GLU A 30 6.07 9.25 25.91
CA GLU A 30 7.15 9.22 26.91
C GLU A 30 6.75 8.43 28.16
N ALA A 31 5.54 8.65 28.69
CA ALA A 31 5.02 7.90 29.83
C ALA A 31 4.89 6.40 29.51
N GLN A 32 4.38 6.05 28.32
CA GLN A 32 4.30 4.65 27.87
C GLN A 32 5.69 4.01 27.76
N ARG A 33 6.67 4.71 27.18
CA ARG A 33 8.06 4.23 27.10
C ARG A 33 8.70 4.06 28.48
N ALA A 34 8.48 5.02 29.38
CA ALA A 34 9.00 4.94 30.74
C ALA A 34 8.37 3.76 31.51
N ALA A 35 7.07 3.52 31.34
CA ALA A 35 6.35 2.41 31.97
C ALA A 35 6.81 1.04 31.43
N LEU A 36 7.07 0.93 30.13
CA LEU A 36 7.60 -0.30 29.51
C LEU A 36 9.10 -0.52 29.78
N GLY A 37 9.82 0.51 30.25
CA GLY A 37 11.24 0.45 30.57
C GLY A 37 12.14 0.28 29.34
N LYS A 38 13.37 -0.22 29.54
CA LYS A 38 14.20 -0.69 28.42
C LYS A 38 13.63 -2.01 27.92
N LEU A 39 12.86 -1.96 26.83
CA LEU A 39 12.54 -3.17 26.10
C LEU A 39 13.85 -3.84 25.66
N PRO A 40 13.96 -5.17 25.72
CA PRO A 40 15.13 -5.86 25.21
C PRO A 40 15.28 -5.53 23.73
N ASP A 41 16.53 -5.33 23.29
CA ASP A 41 16.82 -5.32 21.86
C ASP A 41 16.45 -6.70 21.34
N ILE A 42 15.32 -6.77 20.62
CA ILE A 42 14.92 -7.99 19.94
C ILE A 42 15.96 -8.14 18.83
N GLN A 43 16.96 -8.97 19.09
CA GLN A 43 17.89 -9.40 18.06
C GLN A 43 17.05 -10.06 16.97
N LEU A 44 16.87 -9.34 15.86
CA LEU A 44 16.15 -9.87 14.71
C LEU A 44 16.77 -11.22 14.38
N THR A 45 15.95 -12.26 14.30
CA THR A 45 16.43 -13.57 13.87
C THR A 45 17.08 -13.41 12.50
N GLU A 46 18.08 -14.23 12.19
CA GLU A 46 18.73 -14.19 10.87
C GLU A 46 17.72 -14.36 9.73
N LYS A 47 16.62 -15.10 9.96
CA LYS A 47 15.47 -15.19 9.04
C LYS A 47 14.80 -13.83 8.83
N THR A 48 14.55 -13.08 9.90
CA THR A 48 13.96 -11.73 9.84
C THR A 48 14.91 -10.71 9.23
N LYS A 49 16.21 -10.74 9.58
CA LYS A 49 17.23 -9.90 8.95
C LYS A 49 17.32 -10.17 7.46
N LYS A 50 17.30 -11.44 7.05
CA LYS A 50 17.33 -11.85 5.64
C LYS A 50 16.04 -11.46 4.88
N ALA A 51 14.88 -11.49 5.54
CA ALA A 51 13.62 -11.02 4.98
C ALA A 51 13.55 -9.49 4.84
N LEU A 52 14.19 -8.73 5.74
CA LEU A 52 14.27 -7.27 5.68
C LEU A 52 15.42 -6.79 4.77
N ALA A 53 16.48 -7.59 4.64
CA ALA A 53 17.53 -7.44 3.63
C ALA A 53 17.07 -7.87 2.24
N PHE A 54 15.81 -8.28 2.09
CA PHE A 54 15.15 -8.37 0.80
C PHE A 54 14.93 -6.93 0.29
N THR A 55 16.00 -6.31 -0.21
CA THR A 55 15.88 -5.45 -1.39
C THR A 55 15.07 -6.24 -2.43
N PRO A 56 14.19 -5.61 -3.23
CA PRO A 56 13.47 -6.30 -4.28
C PRO A 56 14.44 -6.66 -5.42
N GLU A 57 15.43 -7.51 -5.14
CA GLU A 57 15.87 -8.49 -6.11
C GLU A 57 14.75 -9.51 -6.16
N ARG A 58 13.85 -9.28 -7.12
CA ARG A 58 12.80 -10.21 -7.54
C ARG A 58 13.31 -11.64 -7.35
N PRO A 59 12.61 -12.49 -6.58
CA PRO A 59 12.86 -13.91 -6.66
C PRO A 59 12.76 -14.26 -8.15
N THR A 60 13.82 -14.83 -8.72
CA THR A 60 13.70 -15.68 -9.89
C THR A 60 12.97 -16.95 -9.45
N GLU A 61 11.73 -16.79 -8.99
CA GLU A 61 10.70 -17.77 -9.16
C GLU A 61 10.70 -18.07 -10.66
N ARG A 62 10.79 -19.35 -11.02
CA ARG A 62 10.93 -19.76 -12.41
C ARG A 62 9.86 -19.06 -13.22
N VAL A 63 10.26 -17.99 -13.91
CA VAL A 63 9.48 -17.42 -14.98
C VAL A 63 9.48 -18.55 -15.98
N ASN A 64 8.38 -19.31 -15.98
CA ASN A 64 7.96 -19.90 -17.23
C ASN A 64 7.85 -18.70 -18.16
N ASP A 65 8.86 -18.55 -18.99
CA ASP A 65 9.05 -17.43 -19.92
C ASP A 65 7.99 -17.52 -21.01
N GLU A 66 6.74 -17.33 -20.62
CA GLU A 66 5.62 -17.00 -21.49
C GLU A 66 5.25 -15.52 -21.34
N THR A 67 6.03 -14.76 -20.57
CA THR A 67 5.79 -13.32 -20.34
C THR A 67 6.17 -12.42 -21.52
N SER A 68 6.63 -12.98 -22.64
CA SER A 68 6.85 -12.22 -23.88
C SER A 68 5.67 -12.30 -24.88
N VAL A 69 4.55 -12.95 -24.55
CA VAL A 69 3.49 -13.22 -25.54
C VAL A 69 2.28 -12.30 -25.41
N PHE A 70 2.08 -11.65 -24.26
CA PHE A 70 0.90 -10.81 -24.05
C PHE A 70 1.11 -9.40 -24.61
N GLN A 71 0.14 -8.94 -25.39
CA GLN A 71 0.10 -7.59 -25.97
C GLN A 71 -1.28 -7.00 -25.72
N CYS A 72 -1.33 -5.68 -25.57
CA CYS A 72 -2.60 -4.98 -25.46
C CYS A 72 -3.33 -5.02 -26.81
N ASP A 73 -4.27 -5.93 -26.93
CA ASP A 73 -5.10 -6.18 -28.10
C ASP A 73 -6.53 -5.61 -27.96
N GLY A 74 -6.79 -4.86 -26.88
CA GLY A 74 -8.08 -4.24 -26.60
C GLY A 74 -9.05 -5.11 -25.80
N ARG A 75 -8.59 -6.22 -25.24
CA ARG A 75 -9.38 -7.00 -24.27
C ARG A 75 -9.48 -6.26 -22.93
N GLU A 76 -10.69 -6.21 -22.39
CA GLU A 76 -11.02 -5.51 -21.14
C GLU A 76 -11.58 -6.44 -20.05
N TYR A 77 -12.12 -7.61 -20.42
CA TYR A 77 -12.87 -8.48 -19.51
C TYR A 77 -12.22 -9.85 -19.29
N CYS A 78 -12.53 -10.44 -18.14
CA CYS A 78 -12.06 -11.76 -17.70
C CYS A 78 -12.41 -12.91 -18.66
N SER A 79 -13.61 -12.90 -19.26
CA SER A 79 -14.03 -13.91 -20.23
C SER A 79 -13.16 -13.96 -21.48
N GLN A 80 -12.40 -12.90 -21.76
CA GLN A 80 -11.49 -12.78 -22.90
C GLN A 80 -10.07 -13.25 -22.57
N MET A 81 -9.76 -13.52 -21.30
CA MET A 81 -8.45 -14.00 -20.85
C MET A 81 -8.44 -15.52 -20.79
N HIS A 82 -7.30 -16.10 -21.15
CA HIS A 82 -7.03 -17.53 -21.14
C HIS A 82 -6.48 -18.01 -19.79
N SER A 83 -5.90 -17.12 -19.00
CA SER A 83 -5.40 -17.43 -17.66
C SER A 83 -5.53 -16.24 -16.70
N LEU A 84 -5.48 -16.53 -15.40
CA LEU A 84 -5.49 -15.51 -14.36
C LEU A 84 -4.18 -14.72 -14.37
N GLU A 85 -3.05 -15.36 -14.73
CA GLU A 85 -1.76 -14.71 -14.92
C GLU A 85 -1.79 -13.68 -16.07
N GLU A 86 -2.47 -14.00 -17.18
CA GLU A 86 -2.70 -13.08 -18.29
C GLU A 86 -3.53 -11.88 -17.83
N ALA A 87 -4.63 -12.11 -17.11
CA ALA A 87 -5.46 -11.04 -16.55
C ALA A 87 -4.65 -10.09 -15.63
N ARG A 88 -3.81 -10.66 -14.75
CA ARG A 88 -2.91 -9.88 -13.89
C ARG A 88 -1.86 -9.10 -14.68
N TRP A 89 -1.44 -9.60 -15.84
CA TRP A 89 -0.53 -8.87 -16.72
C TRP A 89 -1.27 -7.71 -17.40
N PHE A 90 -2.48 -7.93 -17.91
CA PHE A 90 -3.29 -6.91 -18.58
C PHE A 90 -3.59 -5.72 -17.67
N VAL A 91 -4.02 -5.93 -16.42
CA VAL A 91 -4.30 -4.82 -15.48
C VAL A 91 -3.07 -3.96 -15.19
N ARG A 92 -1.87 -4.55 -15.26
CA ARG A 92 -0.61 -3.84 -15.00
C ARG A 92 -0.03 -3.14 -16.23
N ASN A 93 -0.33 -3.63 -17.44
CA ASN A 93 0.37 -3.22 -18.66
C ASN A 93 -0.55 -2.56 -19.71
N CYS A 94 -1.86 -2.75 -19.64
CA CYS A 94 -2.81 -2.27 -20.64
C CYS A 94 -3.80 -1.24 -20.07
N PRO A 95 -4.14 -0.19 -20.82
CA PRO A 95 -5.18 0.77 -20.43
C PRO A 95 -6.59 0.16 -20.55
N ASN A 96 -7.55 0.71 -19.80
CA ASN A 96 -8.99 0.40 -19.88
C ASN A 96 -9.42 -1.02 -19.46
N THR A 97 -8.64 -1.74 -18.66
CA THR A 97 -9.04 -3.05 -18.13
C THR A 97 -10.18 -2.96 -17.12
N LYS A 98 -11.16 -3.86 -17.21
CA LYS A 98 -12.36 -3.96 -16.35
C LYS A 98 -12.49 -5.37 -15.76
N MET A 99 -11.39 -5.87 -15.21
CA MET A 99 -11.28 -7.22 -14.67
C MET A 99 -11.51 -7.28 -13.15
N ASP A 100 -11.28 -6.15 -12.49
CA ASP A 100 -11.48 -5.94 -11.06
C ASP A 100 -12.64 -4.93 -10.92
N GLY A 101 -13.83 -5.46 -10.61
CA GLY A 101 -15.07 -4.68 -10.66
C GLY A 101 -15.25 -3.80 -9.43
N ASP A 102 -14.85 -4.30 -8.26
CA ASP A 102 -14.98 -3.71 -6.95
C ASP A 102 -13.65 -3.15 -6.39
N HIS A 103 -12.55 -3.33 -7.12
CA HIS A 103 -11.24 -2.73 -6.87
C HIS A 103 -10.61 -3.17 -5.55
N ASP A 104 -10.87 -4.41 -5.16
CA ASP A 104 -10.35 -5.01 -3.93
C ASP A 104 -9.00 -5.73 -4.15
N GLY A 105 -8.59 -5.88 -5.42
CA GLY A 105 -7.36 -6.54 -5.84
C GLY A 105 -7.52 -8.00 -6.25
N GLU A 106 -8.73 -8.57 -6.12
CA GLU A 106 -9.08 -9.88 -6.66
C GLU A 106 -9.67 -9.70 -8.08
N LEU A 107 -8.89 -10.12 -9.08
CA LEU A 107 -9.34 -10.03 -10.46
C LEU A 107 -10.24 -11.21 -10.78
N CYS A 108 -11.27 -10.95 -11.58
CA CYS A 108 -12.07 -11.98 -12.22
C CYS A 108 -12.84 -12.90 -11.28
N GLU A 109 -13.26 -12.38 -10.13
CA GLU A 109 -14.12 -13.05 -9.14
C GLU A 109 -15.39 -13.66 -9.74
N ASN A 110 -15.93 -13.00 -10.76
CA ASN A 110 -17.14 -13.43 -11.46
C ASN A 110 -16.91 -14.56 -12.48
N ASP A 111 -15.66 -15.00 -12.69
CA ASP A 111 -15.32 -16.11 -13.59
C ASP A 111 -15.06 -17.39 -12.78
N SER A 112 -15.98 -18.34 -12.91
CA SER A 112 -15.92 -19.63 -12.20
C SER A 112 -14.77 -20.54 -12.66
N ARG A 113 -14.02 -20.16 -13.70
CA ARG A 113 -12.81 -20.91 -14.11
C ARG A 113 -11.65 -20.72 -13.13
N TRP A 114 -11.70 -19.71 -12.27
CA TRP A 114 -10.58 -19.28 -11.42
C TRP A 114 -10.88 -19.26 -9.91
N HIS A 115 -12.01 -19.86 -9.50
CA HIS A 115 -12.49 -20.01 -8.11
C HIS A 115 -12.91 -21.46 -7.85
#